data_AF-A0A182S8P7-F1
#
_entry.id   AF-A0A182S8P7-F1
#
_cell.length_a   1.000
_cell.length_b   1.000
_cell.length_c   1.000
_cell.angle_alpha   90.00
_cell.angle_beta   90.00
_cell.angle_gamma   90.00
#
_symmetry.space_group_name_H-M   'P 1'
#
loop_
_entity.id
_entity.type
_entity.pdbx_description
1 polymer ?
#
loop_
_entity_poly.entity_id
_entity_poly.type
_entity_poly.pdbx_seq_one_letter_code
_entity_poly.pdbx_strand_id
1 'polypeptide(L)'
;DVRGLLVLIVAVGSIALGQRIVSQPCPDPASRPIVQYFDLQRYVDGRWYEISRYDQHFEKDCDCGYATYTPQADGSVKVQNCCERLPNTTVKCSIGKAVVSFPDEFPLEGKFNVTFGGPPKNSNYWILDTDYDNYALIYYCKNLSESKSAEAAWVLSKQRTINPSVRDTVDKLVDKYFVRQDMRVTEQSQSNCGSFSKMKVIPFWMVTMAYLWCAIDVCRGGLLTTTCQQFEEDYNFKEDKFTGMWYEIRRLNDPSVPQHEDCVVMNYQLGEKGSFNIRQSYQIGDESEPIYRGGKADPKVFQDARIPKFFERYNTTDPADPDLSIDIVATDYKSYAIIYSCTSINSTHYNGMLLIIIASRLLR
;
A
#
# COMPACT_ATOMS: atom_id res chain seq x y z
N ASP A 1 56.52 18.71 22.88
CA ASP A 1 55.50 18.13 21.99
C ASP A 1 54.35 17.56 22.79
N VAL A 2 53.16 18.13 22.67
CA VAL A 2 51.94 17.46 22.15
C VAL A 2 50.96 18.61 21.82
N ARG A 3 50.72 18.83 20.53
CA ARG A 3 49.70 19.74 20.01
C ARG A 3 48.32 19.13 20.28
N GLY A 4 47.52 19.73 21.15
CA GLY A 4 46.11 19.37 21.34
C GLY A 4 45.25 19.95 20.22
N LEU A 5 44.83 19.10 19.28
CA LEU A 5 43.93 19.44 18.19
C LEU A 5 42.49 19.52 18.73
N LEU A 6 41.96 20.73 18.89
CA LEU A 6 40.54 20.97 19.14
C LEU A 6 39.77 20.70 17.84
N VAL A 7 39.17 19.52 17.72
CA VAL A 7 38.23 19.21 16.63
C VAL A 7 36.88 19.82 16.98
N LEU A 8 36.59 20.99 16.39
CA LEU A 8 35.25 21.56 16.37
C LEU A 8 34.36 20.67 15.48
N ILE A 9 33.56 19.81 16.10
CA ILE A 9 32.47 19.12 15.41
C ILE A 9 31.37 20.15 15.20
N VAL A 10 31.39 20.82 14.04
CA VAL A 10 30.22 21.56 13.55
C VAL A 10 29.19 20.50 13.18
N ALA A 11 28.29 20.21 14.11
CA ALA A 11 27.07 19.49 13.81
C ALA A 11 26.25 20.38 12.88
N VAL A 12 26.43 20.20 11.56
CA VAL A 12 25.47 20.69 10.56
C VAL A 12 24.23 19.82 10.75
N GLY A 13 23.41 20.20 11.73
CA GLY A 13 22.08 19.68 11.90
C GLY A 13 21.35 19.94 10.60
N SER A 14 21.13 18.90 9.82
CA SER A 14 20.21 18.93 8.71
C SER A 14 18.84 19.21 9.31
N ILE A 15 18.45 20.48 9.35
CA ILE A 15 17.08 20.85 9.61
C ILE A 15 16.33 20.32 8.39
N ALA A 16 15.75 19.13 8.52
CA ALA A 16 14.76 18.63 7.60
C ALA A 16 13.55 19.58 7.71
N LEU A 17 13.63 20.70 7.01
CA LEU A 17 12.51 21.62 6.82
C LEU A 17 11.49 20.83 6.01
N GLY A 18 10.45 20.36 6.68
CA GLY A 18 9.37 19.61 6.03
C GLY A 18 8.62 20.45 4.99
N GLN A 19 8.88 21.75 4.85
CA GLN A 19 8.29 22.58 3.81
C GLN A 19 9.39 23.40 3.15
N ARG A 20 9.41 23.43 1.82
CA ARG A 20 10.34 24.27 1.06
C ARG A 20 10.02 25.75 1.29
N ILE A 21 10.91 26.43 2.02
CA ILE A 21 10.90 27.88 2.19
C ILE A 21 12.12 28.45 1.49
N VAL A 22 11.91 29.41 0.61
CA VAL A 22 12.97 30.05 -0.17
C VAL A 22 13.09 31.53 0.17
N SER A 23 14.31 32.05 0.13
CA SER A 23 14.62 33.48 0.33
C SER A 23 14.38 34.31 -0.94
N GLN A 24 13.24 34.09 -1.57
CA GLN A 24 12.74 34.85 -2.71
C GLN A 24 11.20 34.87 -2.67
N PRO A 25 10.54 35.92 -3.20
CA PRO A 25 9.10 35.87 -3.41
C PRO A 25 8.74 34.80 -4.43
N CYS A 26 7.46 34.45 -4.49
CA CYS A 26 6.92 33.58 -5.52
C CYS A 26 7.27 34.13 -6.90
N PRO A 27 7.64 33.25 -7.86
CA PRO A 27 7.83 33.65 -9.23
C PRO A 27 6.58 34.34 -9.78
N ASP A 28 6.78 35.30 -10.69
CA ASP A 28 5.69 35.92 -11.44
C ASP A 28 4.82 34.81 -12.04
N PRO A 29 3.49 34.79 -11.82
CA PRO A 29 2.60 33.83 -12.46
C PRO A 29 2.80 33.75 -13.99
N ALA A 30 3.16 34.85 -14.65
CA ALA A 30 3.45 34.85 -16.09
C ALA A 30 4.71 34.04 -16.47
N SER A 31 5.64 33.83 -15.52
CA SER A 31 6.84 33.02 -15.72
C SER A 31 6.59 31.51 -15.60
N ARG A 32 5.42 31.11 -15.08
CA ARG A 32 5.00 29.71 -14.93
C ARG A 32 3.72 29.50 -15.76
N PRO A 33 3.82 28.91 -16.97
CA PRO A 33 2.64 28.67 -17.76
C PRO A 33 1.71 27.71 -17.03
N ILE A 34 0.42 27.90 -17.24
CA ILE A 34 -0.64 27.06 -16.72
C ILE A 34 -1.39 26.51 -17.91
N VAL A 35 -1.77 25.23 -17.82
CA VAL A 35 -2.53 24.56 -18.86
C VAL A 35 -3.82 25.33 -19.13
N GLN A 36 -3.99 25.70 -20.40
CA GLN A 36 -5.18 26.35 -20.94
C GLN A 36 -6.10 25.31 -21.56
N TYR A 37 -7.40 25.64 -21.69
CA TYR A 37 -8.42 24.71 -22.19
C TYR A 37 -8.47 23.40 -21.40
N PHE A 38 -8.39 23.52 -20.07
CA PHE A 38 -8.20 22.38 -19.20
C PHE A 38 -9.37 21.37 -19.27
N ASP A 39 -9.06 20.13 -19.66
CA ASP A 39 -10.02 19.03 -19.71
C ASP A 39 -10.08 18.30 -18.35
N LEU A 40 -11.07 18.67 -17.52
CA LEU A 40 -11.27 18.03 -16.22
C LEU A 40 -11.61 16.54 -16.35
N GLN A 41 -12.38 16.14 -17.35
CA GLN A 41 -12.86 14.76 -17.48
C GLN A 41 -11.70 13.81 -17.77
N ARG A 42 -10.77 14.19 -18.66
CA ARG A 42 -9.55 13.43 -18.91
C ARG A 42 -8.62 13.42 -17.70
N TYR A 43 -8.51 14.55 -16.99
CA TYR A 43 -7.61 14.65 -15.84
C TYR A 43 -7.99 13.71 -14.69
N VAL A 44 -9.30 13.60 -14.38
CA VAL A 44 -9.80 12.80 -13.25
C VAL A 44 -9.89 11.31 -13.55
N ASP A 45 -9.72 10.87 -14.80
CA ASP A 45 -9.81 9.47 -15.15
C ASP A 45 -8.66 8.66 -14.54
N GLY A 46 -8.97 7.61 -13.78
CA GLY A 46 -7.98 6.79 -13.10
C GLY A 46 -7.24 7.48 -11.94
N ARG A 47 -6.02 7.00 -11.67
CA ARG A 47 -5.21 7.38 -10.51
C ARG A 47 -3.93 8.07 -10.94
N TRP A 48 -3.51 9.05 -10.16
CA TRP A 48 -2.22 9.70 -10.29
C TRP A 48 -1.28 9.21 -9.19
N TYR A 49 -0.10 8.72 -9.55
CA TYR A 49 0.98 8.34 -8.64
C TYR A 49 1.95 9.50 -8.52
N GLU A 50 2.33 9.85 -7.30
CA GLU A 50 3.30 10.91 -7.06
C GLU A 50 4.71 10.36 -7.28
N ILE A 51 5.43 10.84 -8.30
CA ILE A 51 6.77 10.36 -8.69
C ILE A 51 7.88 11.17 -8.02
N SER A 52 7.66 12.47 -7.85
CA SER A 52 8.57 13.31 -7.09
C SER A 52 7.85 14.55 -6.60
N ARG A 53 8.37 15.15 -5.52
CA ARG A 53 7.81 16.36 -4.94
C ARG A 53 8.87 17.23 -4.26
N TYR A 54 8.55 18.49 -4.05
CA TYR A 54 9.16 19.21 -2.92
C TYR A 54 8.55 18.69 -1.63
N ASP A 55 9.38 18.31 -0.66
CA ASP A 55 8.85 17.79 0.59
C ASP A 55 7.92 18.80 1.29
N GLN A 56 6.79 18.27 1.74
CA GLN A 56 5.74 19.00 2.45
C GLN A 56 5.51 18.40 3.83
N HIS A 57 5.23 19.25 4.82
CA HIS A 57 5.24 18.82 6.22
C HIS A 57 4.14 17.79 6.49
N PHE A 58 3.05 17.86 5.70
CA PHE A 58 1.87 17.02 5.84
C PHE A 58 2.06 15.63 5.19
N GLU A 59 3.08 15.51 4.34
CA GLU A 59 3.51 14.28 3.64
C GLU A 59 4.82 13.74 4.22
N LYS A 60 5.21 14.22 5.41
CA LYS A 60 6.36 13.70 6.13
C LYS A 60 6.22 12.18 6.32
N ASP A 61 7.31 11.48 6.03
CA ASP A 61 7.43 10.02 6.09
C ASP A 61 6.45 9.29 5.17
N CYS A 62 5.86 9.96 4.17
CA CYS A 62 4.93 9.35 3.22
C CYS A 62 5.56 9.09 1.85
N ASP A 63 5.49 7.83 1.43
CA ASP A 63 5.84 7.34 0.10
C ASP A 63 4.68 6.52 -0.47
N CYS A 64 4.84 5.94 -1.67
CA CYS A 64 3.78 5.19 -2.34
C CYS A 64 2.52 6.03 -2.55
N GLY A 65 2.74 7.35 -2.70
CA GLY A 65 1.71 8.37 -2.76
C GLY A 65 0.87 8.22 -4.02
N TYR A 66 -0.44 8.30 -3.87
CA TYR A 66 -1.35 8.41 -5.00
C TYR A 66 -2.55 9.31 -4.69
N ALA A 67 -3.05 9.96 -5.73
CA ALA A 67 -4.24 10.78 -5.71
C ALA A 67 -5.32 10.18 -6.62
N THR A 68 -6.55 10.17 -6.13
CA THR A 68 -7.75 9.85 -6.91
C THR A 68 -8.69 11.05 -6.87
N TYR A 69 -9.16 11.46 -8.04
CA TYR A 69 -10.05 12.60 -8.20
C TYR A 69 -11.43 12.11 -8.64
N THR A 70 -12.50 12.62 -8.03
CA THR A 70 -13.87 12.18 -8.36
C THR A 70 -14.79 13.39 -8.52
N PRO A 71 -15.26 13.71 -9.73
CA PRO A 71 -16.26 14.75 -9.94
C PRO A 71 -17.50 14.52 -9.08
N GLN A 72 -18.10 15.62 -8.61
CA GLN A 72 -19.29 15.63 -7.77
C GLN A 72 -20.43 16.36 -8.48
N ALA A 73 -21.66 16.07 -8.08
CA ALA A 73 -22.86 16.67 -8.67
C ALA A 73 -22.95 18.20 -8.48
N ASP A 74 -22.26 18.74 -7.46
CA ASP A 74 -22.20 20.18 -7.17
C ASP A 74 -21.14 20.93 -8.01
N GLY A 75 -20.52 20.26 -8.99
CA GLY A 75 -19.46 20.81 -9.83
C GLY A 75 -18.08 20.83 -9.18
N SER A 76 -17.94 20.35 -7.95
CA SER A 76 -16.64 20.18 -7.29
C SER A 76 -15.99 18.83 -7.61
N VAL A 77 -14.75 18.65 -7.17
CA VAL A 77 -14.01 17.41 -7.29
C VAL A 77 -13.60 16.93 -5.90
N LYS A 78 -14.01 15.72 -5.52
CA LYS A 78 -13.49 15.04 -4.33
C LYS A 78 -12.04 14.64 -4.60
N VAL A 79 -11.14 15.01 -3.70
CA VAL A 79 -9.73 14.67 -3.75
C VAL A 79 -9.44 13.62 -2.68
N GLN A 80 -8.88 12.48 -3.06
CA GLN A 80 -8.41 11.48 -2.10
C GLN A 80 -6.93 11.23 -2.32
N ASN A 81 -6.10 11.70 -1.39
CA ASN A 81 -4.66 11.46 -1.40
C ASN A 81 -4.35 10.38 -0.37
N CYS A 82 -3.65 9.33 -0.78
CA CYS A 82 -3.20 8.26 0.10
C CYS A 82 -1.69 8.05 -0.05
N CYS A 83 -1.04 7.68 1.05
CA CYS A 83 0.37 7.32 1.07
C CYS A 83 0.63 6.24 2.13
N GLU A 84 1.74 5.51 1.99
CA GLU A 84 2.24 4.58 3.00
C GLU A 84 3.31 5.28 3.85
N ARG A 85 3.19 5.19 5.17
CA ARG A 85 4.26 5.64 6.08
C ARG A 85 5.34 4.59 6.22
N LEU A 86 6.41 4.72 5.44
CA LEU A 86 7.54 3.78 5.52
C LEU A 86 8.39 4.04 6.78
N PRO A 87 8.92 2.99 7.47
CA PRO A 87 8.81 1.56 7.19
C PRO A 87 7.63 0.86 7.91
N ASN A 88 6.76 1.62 8.59
CA ASN A 88 5.66 1.07 9.39
C ASN A 88 4.40 0.72 8.54
N THR A 89 4.47 0.94 7.23
CA THR A 89 3.51 0.56 6.17
C THR A 89 2.06 0.89 6.51
N THR A 90 1.83 1.94 7.29
CA THR A 90 0.48 2.40 7.62
C THR A 90 -0.01 3.26 6.47
N VAL A 91 -1.10 2.85 5.83
CA VAL A 91 -1.77 3.68 4.83
C VAL A 91 -2.44 4.85 5.52
N LYS A 92 -2.08 6.06 5.13
CA LYS A 92 -2.74 7.30 5.53
C LYS A 92 -3.44 7.87 4.31
N CYS A 93 -4.75 8.03 4.39
CA CYS A 93 -5.53 8.75 3.40
C CYS A 93 -6.03 10.08 3.96
N SER A 94 -6.17 11.08 3.10
CA SER A 94 -6.76 12.37 3.39
C SER A 94 -7.76 12.71 2.29
N ILE A 95 -8.96 13.09 2.69
CA ILE A 95 -10.06 13.44 1.80
C ILE A 95 -10.22 14.95 1.81
N GLY A 96 -10.31 15.53 0.61
CA GLY A 96 -10.45 16.95 0.38
C GLY A 96 -11.45 17.26 -0.71
N LYS A 97 -11.62 18.55 -0.96
CA LYS A 97 -12.48 19.13 -1.99
C LYS A 97 -11.66 20.09 -2.84
N ALA A 98 -11.81 19.99 -4.16
CA ALA A 98 -11.26 20.94 -5.12
C ALA A 98 -12.39 21.62 -5.89
N VAL A 99 -12.23 22.91 -6.15
CA VAL A 99 -13.08 23.71 -7.04
C VAL A 99 -12.19 24.50 -7.99
N VAL A 100 -12.66 24.73 -9.21
CA VAL A 100 -11.95 25.57 -10.18
C VAL A 100 -11.81 26.99 -9.61
N SER A 101 -10.63 27.59 -9.71
CA SER A 101 -10.37 28.91 -9.13
C SER A 101 -11.11 30.03 -9.88
N PHE A 102 -11.14 29.97 -11.22
CA PHE A 102 -11.70 31.00 -12.10
C PHE A 102 -12.62 30.35 -13.15
N PRO A 103 -13.80 29.86 -12.75
CA PRO A 103 -14.69 29.10 -13.63
C PRO A 103 -15.29 29.92 -14.78
N ASP A 104 -15.33 31.25 -14.63
CA ASP A 104 -15.91 32.18 -15.61
C ASP A 104 -14.86 32.75 -16.60
N GLU A 105 -13.58 32.41 -16.43
CA GLU A 105 -12.50 32.87 -17.32
C GLU A 105 -12.31 31.92 -18.51
N PHE A 106 -11.99 32.49 -19.68
CA PHE A 106 -11.72 31.74 -20.90
C PHE A 106 -10.41 32.19 -21.55
N PRO A 107 -9.51 31.25 -21.94
CA PRO A 107 -9.65 29.80 -21.79
C PRO A 107 -9.60 29.32 -20.34
N LEU A 108 -10.29 28.21 -20.06
CA LEU A 108 -10.33 27.63 -18.71
C LEU A 108 -8.94 27.14 -18.31
N GLU A 109 -8.42 27.67 -17.21
CA GLU A 109 -7.10 27.31 -16.69
C GLU A 109 -7.15 26.10 -15.75
N GLY A 110 -6.06 25.32 -15.73
CA GLY A 110 -5.82 24.25 -14.75
C GLY A 110 -5.50 24.74 -13.33
N LYS A 111 -6.22 25.76 -12.84
CA LYS A 111 -6.07 26.32 -11.49
C LYS A 111 -7.22 25.88 -10.58
N PHE A 112 -6.87 25.33 -9.42
CA PHE A 112 -7.84 24.84 -8.45
C PHE A 112 -7.60 25.39 -7.04
N ASN A 113 -8.69 25.56 -6.29
CA ASN A 113 -8.69 25.78 -4.85
C ASN A 113 -8.95 24.43 -4.17
N VAL A 114 -7.91 23.82 -3.60
CA VAL A 114 -7.96 22.51 -2.92
C VAL A 114 -7.94 22.70 -1.40
N THR A 115 -8.83 22.01 -0.69
CA THR A 115 -8.92 22.03 0.78
C THR A 115 -9.11 20.63 1.37
N PHE A 116 -8.49 20.36 2.52
CA PHE A 116 -8.61 19.09 3.28
C PHE A 116 -9.31 19.30 4.64
N GLY A 117 -10.12 20.36 4.75
CA GLY A 117 -10.83 20.74 5.97
C GLY A 117 -10.99 22.26 6.04
N GLY A 118 -12.23 22.74 6.06
CA GLY A 118 -12.54 24.18 5.98
C GLY A 118 -12.84 24.66 4.55
N PRO A 119 -13.33 25.90 4.38
CA PRO A 119 -13.73 26.41 3.07
C PRO A 119 -12.52 26.47 2.12
N PRO A 120 -12.71 26.18 0.81
CA PRO A 120 -11.63 26.30 -0.17
C PRO A 120 -11.16 27.76 -0.21
N LYS A 121 -9.90 27.98 0.16
CA LYS A 121 -9.29 29.31 0.14
C LYS A 121 -8.01 29.24 -0.68
N ASN A 122 -7.92 30.15 -1.63
CA ASN A 122 -6.75 30.42 -2.48
C ASN A 122 -6.53 29.39 -3.60
N SER A 123 -6.14 29.90 -4.77
CA SER A 123 -5.71 29.12 -5.93
C SER A 123 -4.36 28.48 -5.62
N ASN A 124 -4.40 27.31 -5.02
CA ASN A 124 -3.25 26.66 -4.39
C ASN A 124 -2.81 25.38 -5.10
N TYR A 125 -3.36 25.10 -6.28
CA TYR A 125 -3.03 23.94 -7.08
C TYR A 125 -3.01 24.34 -8.57
N TRP A 126 -1.82 24.60 -9.11
CA TRP A 126 -1.64 25.04 -10.49
C TRP A 126 -1.05 23.91 -11.31
N ILE A 127 -1.78 23.47 -12.33
CA ILE A 127 -1.30 22.46 -13.26
C ILE A 127 -0.50 23.20 -14.34
N LEU A 128 0.82 23.10 -14.24
CA LEU A 128 1.74 23.80 -15.15
C LEU A 128 1.74 23.15 -16.54
N ASP A 129 1.71 21.83 -16.56
CA ASP A 129 1.70 21.03 -17.79
C ASP A 129 1.13 19.63 -17.51
N THR A 130 0.36 19.08 -18.45
CA THR A 130 -0.12 17.70 -18.42
C THR A 130 -0.52 17.28 -19.82
N ASP A 131 -0.26 16.02 -20.17
CA ASP A 131 -0.84 15.39 -21.35
C ASP A 131 -2.12 14.58 -21.01
N TYR A 132 -2.58 14.68 -19.76
CA TYR A 132 -3.71 13.96 -19.15
C TYR A 132 -3.52 12.45 -18.99
N ASP A 133 -2.77 11.81 -19.88
CA ASP A 133 -2.72 10.36 -20.01
C ASP A 133 -1.43 9.74 -19.45
N ASN A 134 -0.37 10.53 -19.24
CA ASN A 134 0.91 10.03 -18.74
C ASN A 134 1.45 10.82 -17.56
N TYR A 135 1.45 12.15 -17.59
CA TYR A 135 2.09 12.97 -16.56
C TYR A 135 1.32 14.24 -16.21
N ALA A 136 1.58 14.80 -15.02
CA ALA A 136 1.15 16.14 -14.64
C ALA A 136 2.21 16.81 -13.76
N LEU A 137 2.51 18.08 -14.03
CA LEU A 137 3.36 18.92 -13.19
C LEU A 137 2.49 19.92 -12.45
N ILE A 138 2.57 19.90 -11.12
CA ILE A 138 1.77 20.76 -10.26
C ILE A 138 2.68 21.67 -9.47
N TYR A 139 2.24 22.91 -9.29
CA TYR A 139 2.93 23.90 -8.50
C TYR A 139 2.00 24.65 -7.57
N TYR A 140 2.57 25.07 -6.45
CA TYR A 140 1.97 25.96 -5.49
C TYR A 140 3.05 26.89 -4.95
N CYS A 141 2.70 28.16 -4.77
CA CYS A 141 3.54 29.09 -4.05
C CYS A 141 2.71 30.07 -3.24
N LYS A 142 3.23 30.41 -2.05
CA LYS A 142 2.68 31.46 -1.20
C LYS A 142 3.80 32.34 -0.65
N ASN A 143 3.68 33.64 -0.85
CA ASN A 143 4.55 34.62 -0.20
C ASN A 143 4.33 34.59 1.32
N LEU A 144 5.43 34.48 2.06
CA LEU A 144 5.48 34.59 3.52
C LEU A 144 5.91 36.01 3.95
N SER A 145 6.73 36.66 3.12
CA SER A 145 7.10 38.07 3.20
C SER A 145 7.45 38.58 1.79
N GLU A 146 7.85 39.84 1.65
CA GLU A 146 8.31 40.41 0.37
C GLU A 146 9.53 39.68 -0.22
N SER A 147 10.30 38.98 0.62
CA SER A 147 11.55 38.33 0.24
C SER A 147 11.57 36.84 0.56
N LYS A 148 10.43 36.25 0.94
CA LYS A 148 10.34 34.82 1.26
C LYS A 148 9.04 34.21 0.77
N SER A 149 9.11 32.97 0.30
CA SER A 149 7.94 32.20 -0.09
C SER A 149 8.03 30.75 0.35
N ALA A 150 6.86 30.12 0.49
CA ALA A 150 6.70 28.68 0.66
C ALA A 150 6.26 28.08 -0.68
N GLU A 151 6.99 27.08 -1.16
CA GLU A 151 6.73 26.42 -2.44
C GLU A 151 6.33 24.96 -2.22
N ALA A 152 5.45 24.46 -3.08
CA ALA A 152 5.23 23.03 -3.25
C ALA A 152 5.17 22.69 -4.73
N ALA A 153 5.69 21.53 -5.07
CA ALA A 153 5.69 21.03 -6.44
C ALA A 153 5.53 19.52 -6.42
N TRP A 154 4.81 18.99 -7.39
CA TRP A 154 4.61 17.55 -7.57
C TRP A 154 4.71 17.19 -9.04
N VAL A 155 5.36 16.07 -9.32
CA VAL A 155 5.32 15.39 -10.63
C VAL A 155 4.51 14.13 -10.42
N LEU A 156 3.39 14.02 -11.12
CA LEU A 156 2.51 12.87 -11.09
C LEU A 156 2.61 12.06 -12.37
N SER A 157 2.30 10.77 -12.28
CA SER A 157 2.19 9.86 -13.42
C SER A 157 0.94 9.00 -13.33
N LYS A 158 0.34 8.61 -14.46
CA LYS A 158 -0.73 7.60 -14.50
C LYS A 158 -0.24 6.19 -14.16
N GLN A 159 1.08 5.99 -14.17
CA GLN A 159 1.73 4.74 -13.76
C GLN A 159 2.66 5.00 -12.58
N ARG A 160 3.11 3.93 -11.90
CA ARG A 160 4.09 4.03 -10.80
C ARG A 160 5.48 4.50 -11.23
N THR A 161 5.70 4.70 -12.53
CA THR A 161 6.91 5.29 -13.10
C THR A 161 6.53 6.24 -14.22
N ILE A 162 7.45 7.10 -14.66
CA ILE A 162 7.24 7.94 -15.85
C ILE A 162 7.40 7.07 -17.10
N ASN A 163 6.38 7.09 -17.96
CA ASN A 163 6.37 6.40 -19.25
C ASN A 163 7.61 6.82 -20.06
N PRO A 164 8.42 5.87 -20.57
CA PRO A 164 9.61 6.18 -21.35
C PRO A 164 9.36 7.14 -22.53
N SER A 165 8.18 7.10 -23.17
CA SER A 165 7.88 7.95 -24.33
C SER A 165 7.77 9.45 -24.00
N VAL A 166 7.49 9.81 -22.75
CA VAL A 166 7.34 11.20 -22.31
C VAL A 166 8.43 11.64 -21.32
N ARG A 167 9.38 10.76 -21.00
CA ARG A 167 10.41 11.02 -19.97
C ARG A 167 11.23 12.26 -20.26
N ASP A 168 11.75 12.39 -21.47
CA ASP A 168 12.56 13.55 -21.86
C ASP A 168 11.77 14.86 -21.79
N THR A 169 10.47 14.82 -22.09
CA THR A 169 9.57 15.98 -21.97
C THR A 169 9.41 16.35 -20.50
N VAL A 170 9.08 15.39 -19.64
CA VAL A 170 8.94 15.61 -18.20
C VAL A 170 10.23 16.16 -17.61
N ASP A 171 11.39 15.59 -17.97
CA ASP A 171 12.67 16.04 -17.45
C ASP A 171 12.99 17.48 -17.84
N LYS A 172 12.75 17.87 -19.10
CA LYS A 172 12.91 19.26 -19.54
C LYS A 172 11.98 20.22 -18.80
N LEU A 173 10.73 19.82 -18.55
CA LEU A 173 9.77 20.65 -17.84
C LEU A 173 10.14 20.80 -16.36
N VAL A 174 10.62 19.73 -15.72
CA VAL A 174 11.14 19.75 -14.35
C VAL A 174 12.35 20.68 -14.26
N ASP A 175 13.32 20.58 -15.17
CA ASP A 175 14.50 21.45 -15.17
C ASP A 175 14.16 22.92 -15.44
N LYS A 176 13.08 23.16 -16.19
CA LYS A 176 12.62 24.51 -16.53
C LYS A 176 11.87 25.18 -15.40
N TYR A 177 10.98 24.47 -14.69
CA TYR A 177 10.05 25.07 -13.74
C TYR A 177 10.36 24.76 -12.27
N PHE A 178 11.14 23.73 -12.00
CA PHE A 178 11.47 23.28 -10.66
C PHE A 178 12.97 23.29 -10.42
N VAL A 179 13.34 23.31 -9.14
CA VAL A 179 14.71 23.17 -8.67
C VAL A 179 14.91 21.68 -8.39
N ARG A 180 15.35 20.92 -9.41
CA ARG A 180 15.40 19.44 -9.36
C ARG A 180 16.11 18.89 -8.12
N GLN A 181 17.20 19.52 -7.70
CA GLN A 181 17.96 19.14 -6.50
C GLN A 181 17.16 19.20 -5.20
N ASP A 182 16.11 20.02 -5.16
CA ASP A 182 15.20 20.15 -4.01
C ASP A 182 13.99 19.21 -4.13
N MET A 183 13.85 18.49 -5.25
CA MET A 183 12.80 17.49 -5.44
C MET A 183 13.25 16.13 -4.91
N ARG A 184 12.47 15.59 -3.98
CA ARG A 184 12.60 14.21 -3.53
C ARG A 184 11.88 13.28 -4.50
N VAL A 185 12.60 12.30 -5.04
CA VAL A 185 11.98 11.17 -5.73
C VAL A 185 11.28 10.29 -4.69
N THR A 186 10.03 9.96 -4.94
CA THR A 186 9.22 9.13 -4.06
C THR A 186 9.39 7.67 -4.42
N GLU A 187 9.26 6.81 -3.42
CA GLU A 187 9.22 5.37 -3.63
C GLU A 187 7.85 4.99 -4.23
N GLN A 188 7.87 4.22 -5.32
CA GLN A 188 6.69 3.74 -6.07
C GLN A 188 6.86 2.30 -6.57
N SER A 189 8.02 1.69 -6.36
CA SER A 189 8.32 0.32 -6.77
C SER A 189 7.32 -0.64 -6.14
N GLN A 190 6.89 -1.64 -6.90
CA GLN A 190 5.92 -2.62 -6.41
C GLN A 190 6.43 -3.42 -5.18
N SER A 191 7.75 -3.54 -5.03
CA SER A 191 8.39 -4.22 -3.90
C SER A 191 8.30 -3.46 -2.57
N ASN A 192 8.20 -2.13 -2.62
CA ASN A 192 8.18 -1.26 -1.44
C ASN A 192 6.81 -0.59 -1.26
N CYS A 193 6.10 -0.37 -2.35
CA CYS A 193 4.76 0.19 -2.42
C CYS A 193 3.77 -0.88 -2.81
N GLY A 194 2.94 -1.27 -1.87
CA GLY A 194 2.23 -2.54 -1.93
C GLY A 194 2.32 -3.30 -0.62
N SER A 195 2.67 -2.63 0.49
CA SER A 195 2.71 -3.28 1.77
C SER A 195 1.44 -3.04 2.60
N PHE A 196 0.44 -3.90 2.44
CA PHE A 196 0.07 -4.90 3.45
C PHE A 196 0.97 -6.16 3.48
N SER A 197 2.20 -6.07 2.97
CA SER A 197 3.17 -7.15 2.76
C SER A 197 4.60 -6.66 2.99
N LYS A 198 4.95 -6.43 4.26
CA LYS A 198 6.31 -6.34 4.83
C LYS A 198 6.19 -5.83 6.27
N MET A 199 5.96 -6.81 7.16
CA MET A 199 6.68 -6.98 8.42
C MET A 199 7.65 -5.83 8.78
N LYS A 200 7.38 -5.18 9.92
CA LYS A 200 8.28 -4.24 10.58
C LYS A 200 9.70 -4.83 10.67
N VAL A 201 10.66 -4.20 10.01
CA VAL A 201 12.08 -4.46 10.25
C VAL A 201 12.40 -3.88 11.63
N ILE A 202 12.66 -4.76 12.60
CA ILE A 202 13.06 -4.39 13.95
C ILE A 202 14.45 -3.74 13.89
N PRO A 203 14.65 -2.52 14.42
CA PRO A 203 15.93 -1.82 14.32
C PRO A 203 17.04 -2.55 15.09
N PHE A 204 18.28 -2.48 14.58
CA PHE A 204 19.45 -3.25 15.02
C PHE A 204 19.75 -3.19 16.53
N TRP A 205 19.35 -2.12 17.22
CA TRP A 205 19.51 -2.00 18.68
C TRP A 205 18.57 -2.93 19.47
N MET A 206 17.39 -3.26 18.93
CA MET A 206 16.53 -4.32 19.48
C MET A 206 17.09 -5.71 19.19
N VAL A 207 17.88 -5.89 18.13
CA VAL A 207 18.63 -7.14 17.87
C VAL A 207 19.74 -7.30 18.92
N THR A 208 20.49 -6.25 19.26
CA THR A 208 21.53 -6.34 20.30
C THR A 208 20.96 -6.57 21.71
N MET A 209 19.79 -6.01 22.03
CA MET A 209 19.08 -6.30 23.30
C MET A 209 18.45 -7.70 23.30
N ALA A 210 17.98 -8.18 22.15
CA ALA A 210 17.51 -9.56 21.99
C ALA A 210 18.65 -10.58 22.06
N TYR A 211 19.88 -10.26 21.62
CA TYR A 211 21.06 -11.11 21.80
C TYR A 211 21.47 -11.22 23.28
N LEU A 212 21.34 -10.14 24.05
CA LEU A 212 21.58 -10.20 25.50
C LEU A 212 20.47 -10.94 26.26
N TRP A 213 19.23 -10.95 25.76
CA TRP A 213 18.13 -11.71 26.36
C TRP A 213 18.03 -13.16 25.85
N CYS A 214 18.48 -13.47 24.63
CA CYS A 214 18.53 -14.83 24.08
C CYS A 214 19.64 -15.70 24.67
N ALA A 215 20.57 -15.12 25.45
CA ALA A 215 21.56 -15.90 26.20
C ALA A 215 20.93 -16.66 27.38
N ILE A 216 19.68 -16.37 27.74
CA ILE A 216 18.93 -17.05 28.80
C ILE A 216 17.58 -17.47 28.20
N ASP A 217 17.59 -18.65 27.56
CA ASP A 217 16.47 -19.45 27.07
C ASP A 217 15.56 -18.91 25.93
N VAL A 218 15.85 -19.40 24.71
CA VAL A 218 14.91 -19.94 23.69
C VAL A 218 13.76 -19.02 23.23
N CYS A 219 14.03 -18.13 22.28
CA CYS A 219 12.98 -17.66 21.35
C CYS A 219 12.69 -18.75 20.30
N ARG A 220 11.67 -19.58 20.53
CA ARG A 220 11.06 -20.45 19.51
C ARG A 220 9.81 -19.75 18.97
N GLY A 221 9.89 -19.26 17.75
CA GLY A 221 8.87 -18.41 17.13
C GLY A 221 7.67 -19.19 16.62
N GLY A 222 6.55 -19.06 17.33
CA GLY A 222 5.18 -19.11 16.81
C GLY A 222 4.43 -17.92 17.43
N LEU A 223 3.53 -17.26 16.70
CA LEU A 223 2.72 -16.17 17.28
C LEU A 223 1.60 -16.81 18.12
N LEU A 224 1.93 -17.21 19.34
CA LEU A 224 0.95 -17.48 20.39
C LEU A 224 0.26 -16.16 20.73
N THR A 225 -0.90 -15.90 20.13
CA THR A 225 -1.69 -14.71 20.42
C THR A 225 -2.75 -15.03 21.46
N THR A 226 -3.06 -14.04 22.31
CA THR A 226 -4.15 -14.13 23.29
C THR A 226 -5.52 -13.92 22.65
N THR A 227 -5.56 -13.43 21.39
CA THR A 227 -6.78 -13.17 20.62
C THR A 227 -6.56 -13.45 19.13
N CYS A 228 -7.59 -13.92 18.43
CA CYS A 228 -7.58 -14.02 16.97
C CYS A 228 -7.67 -12.63 16.33
N GLN A 229 -6.94 -12.41 15.23
CA GLN A 229 -7.09 -11.20 14.43
C GLN A 229 -8.51 -11.10 13.88
N GLN A 230 -9.12 -9.92 14.02
CA GLN A 230 -10.39 -9.59 13.39
C GLN A 230 -10.11 -8.77 12.12
N PHE A 231 -10.91 -9.01 11.07
CA PHE A 231 -10.85 -8.29 9.80
C PHE A 231 -12.14 -7.50 9.62
N GLU A 232 -12.02 -6.25 9.17
CA GLU A 232 -13.18 -5.40 8.87
C GLU A 232 -13.82 -5.77 7.52
N GLU A 233 -15.15 -5.65 7.50
CA GLU A 233 -16.08 -6.24 6.53
C GLU A 233 -16.18 -5.38 5.27
N ASP A 234 -15.90 -5.91 4.07
CA ASP A 234 -16.32 -5.18 2.85
C ASP A 234 -16.39 -5.97 1.53
N TYR A 235 -16.69 -7.28 1.53
CA TYR A 235 -16.99 -7.94 0.25
C TYR A 235 -17.89 -9.18 0.34
N ASN A 236 -18.82 -9.26 -0.63
CA ASN A 236 -19.62 -10.45 -0.87
C ASN A 236 -18.76 -11.52 -1.56
N PHE A 237 -18.50 -12.62 -0.85
CA PHE A 237 -17.82 -13.78 -1.41
C PHE A 237 -18.67 -14.45 -2.50
N LYS A 238 -18.02 -14.90 -3.58
CA LYS A 238 -18.67 -15.58 -4.70
C LYS A 238 -18.11 -16.98 -4.84
N GLU A 239 -18.82 -17.97 -4.31
CA GLU A 239 -18.36 -19.35 -4.20
C GLU A 239 -18.07 -19.97 -5.56
N ASP A 240 -18.91 -19.67 -6.56
CA ASP A 240 -18.75 -20.12 -7.94
C ASP A 240 -17.42 -19.69 -8.54
N LYS A 241 -16.97 -18.48 -8.20
CA LYS A 241 -15.73 -17.90 -8.71
C LYS A 241 -14.48 -18.39 -8.00
N PHE A 242 -14.62 -18.99 -6.82
CA PHE A 242 -13.49 -19.53 -6.07
C PHE A 242 -13.12 -20.96 -6.50
N THR A 243 -13.93 -21.57 -7.37
CA THR A 243 -13.68 -22.93 -7.87
C THR A 243 -12.40 -23.03 -8.69
N GLY A 244 -11.75 -24.20 -8.61
CA GLY A 244 -10.56 -24.52 -9.37
C GLY A 244 -9.32 -24.75 -8.51
N MET A 245 -8.17 -24.71 -9.18
CA MET A 245 -6.87 -25.05 -8.62
C MET A 245 -6.21 -23.83 -7.98
N TRP A 246 -5.70 -24.02 -6.77
CA TRP A 246 -4.98 -23.04 -5.99
C TRP A 246 -3.66 -23.62 -5.49
N TYR A 247 -2.60 -22.84 -5.56
CA TYR A 247 -1.25 -23.22 -5.18
C TYR A 247 -0.83 -22.39 -3.98
N GLU A 248 -0.39 -23.05 -2.91
CA GLU A 248 0.18 -22.36 -1.75
C GLU A 248 1.57 -21.83 -2.10
N ILE A 249 1.78 -20.54 -1.84
CA ILE A 249 3.08 -19.89 -2.10
C ILE A 249 3.77 -19.40 -0.83
N ARG A 250 2.99 -19.14 0.22
CA ARG A 250 3.48 -18.69 1.53
C ARG A 250 2.54 -19.13 2.65
N ARG A 251 3.14 -19.62 3.73
CA ARG A 251 2.53 -19.91 5.02
C ARG A 251 3.37 -19.27 6.12
N LEU A 252 2.73 -18.79 7.17
CA LEU A 252 3.47 -18.41 8.38
C LEU A 252 4.06 -19.66 9.05
N ASN A 253 5.33 -19.59 9.43
CA ASN A 253 6.04 -20.73 10.00
C ASN A 253 5.44 -21.15 11.35
N ASP A 254 5.07 -22.42 11.49
CA ASP A 254 4.64 -23.03 12.75
C ASP A 254 5.78 -23.92 13.29
N PRO A 255 6.46 -23.52 14.37
CA PRO A 255 7.60 -24.25 14.92
C PRO A 255 7.18 -25.55 15.63
N SER A 256 5.89 -25.78 15.85
CA SER A 256 5.37 -27.00 16.48
C SER A 256 5.21 -28.16 15.50
N VAL A 257 5.29 -27.88 14.20
CA VAL A 257 5.14 -28.88 13.13
C VAL A 257 6.55 -29.22 12.60
N PRO A 258 7.14 -30.37 12.98
CA PRO A 258 8.52 -30.71 12.66
C PRO A 258 8.76 -31.05 11.19
N GLN A 259 7.69 -31.25 10.40
CA GLN A 259 7.74 -31.56 8.98
C GLN A 259 6.74 -30.66 8.25
N HIS A 260 7.23 -29.78 7.38
CA HIS A 260 6.37 -28.90 6.61
C HIS A 260 5.80 -29.61 5.39
N GLU A 261 4.53 -29.34 5.10
CA GLU A 261 3.91 -29.68 3.84
C GLU A 261 4.45 -28.69 2.78
N ASP A 262 5.16 -29.20 1.79
CA ASP A 262 5.67 -28.43 0.66
C ASP A 262 4.84 -28.71 -0.59
N CYS A 263 4.93 -27.81 -1.57
CA CYS A 263 4.21 -27.94 -2.85
C CYS A 263 2.70 -28.17 -2.70
N VAL A 264 2.08 -27.50 -1.71
CA VAL A 264 0.66 -27.67 -1.41
C VAL A 264 -0.21 -27.12 -2.53
N VAL A 265 -1.10 -27.96 -3.04
CA VAL A 265 -2.08 -27.62 -4.09
C VAL A 265 -3.46 -28.02 -3.61
N MET A 266 -4.41 -27.10 -3.77
CA MET A 266 -5.80 -27.23 -3.35
C MET A 266 -6.72 -27.11 -4.57
N ASN A 267 -7.63 -28.06 -4.75
CA ASN A 267 -8.68 -28.00 -5.76
C ASN A 267 -10.03 -27.87 -5.07
N TYR A 268 -10.69 -26.72 -5.26
CA TYR A 268 -12.02 -26.46 -4.73
C TYR A 268 -13.07 -26.70 -5.80
N GLN A 269 -13.97 -27.67 -5.56
CA GLN A 269 -15.12 -27.94 -6.42
C GLN A 269 -16.39 -27.56 -5.68
N LEU A 270 -17.22 -26.71 -6.29
CA LEU A 270 -18.46 -26.26 -5.67
C LEU A 270 -19.40 -27.45 -5.42
N GLY A 271 -19.82 -27.61 -4.18
CA GLY A 271 -20.78 -28.60 -3.72
C GLY A 271 -22.16 -27.98 -3.48
N GLU A 272 -22.98 -28.70 -2.71
CA GLU A 272 -24.32 -28.22 -2.36
C GLU A 272 -24.26 -27.12 -1.30
N LYS A 273 -25.23 -26.19 -1.34
CA LYS A 273 -25.43 -25.16 -0.30
C LYS A 273 -24.18 -24.30 -0.01
N GLY A 274 -23.36 -24.01 -1.03
CA GLY A 274 -22.16 -23.19 -0.89
C GLY A 274 -20.97 -23.90 -0.24
N SER A 275 -21.03 -25.22 -0.04
CA SER A 275 -19.87 -26.02 0.39
C SER A 275 -18.89 -26.24 -0.77
N PHE A 276 -17.65 -26.64 -0.46
CA PHE A 276 -16.71 -27.14 -1.46
C PHE A 276 -16.29 -28.58 -1.15
N ASN A 277 -16.18 -29.40 -2.19
CA ASN A 277 -15.38 -30.62 -2.13
C ASN A 277 -13.92 -30.23 -2.40
N ILE A 278 -13.03 -30.63 -1.50
CA ILE A 278 -11.61 -30.30 -1.54
C ILE A 278 -10.83 -31.54 -2.00
N ARG A 279 -9.86 -31.32 -2.89
CA ARG A 279 -8.75 -32.26 -3.09
C ARG A 279 -7.43 -31.53 -2.89
N GLN A 280 -6.63 -32.00 -1.95
CA GLN A 280 -5.32 -31.46 -1.67
C GLN A 280 -4.23 -32.43 -2.11
N SER A 281 -3.14 -31.90 -2.63
CA SER A 281 -1.87 -32.63 -2.76
C SER A 281 -0.74 -31.86 -2.11
N TYR A 282 0.19 -32.55 -1.47
CA TYR A 282 1.37 -31.95 -0.84
C TYR A 282 2.52 -32.95 -0.76
N GLN A 283 3.73 -32.47 -0.51
CA GLN A 283 4.94 -33.27 -0.32
C GLN A 283 5.48 -33.03 1.10
N ILE A 284 6.24 -33.98 1.65
CA ILE A 284 6.94 -33.82 2.93
C ILE A 284 8.43 -34.01 2.66
N GLY A 285 9.15 -32.89 2.49
CA GLY A 285 10.56 -32.88 2.10
C GLY A 285 10.80 -33.05 0.59
N ASP A 286 12.00 -32.62 0.16
CA ASP A 286 12.34 -32.33 -1.25
C ASP A 286 12.25 -33.53 -2.23
N GLU A 287 12.33 -34.77 -1.75
CA GLU A 287 12.37 -35.99 -2.59
C GLU A 287 11.16 -36.93 -2.38
N SER A 288 10.10 -36.44 -1.73
CA SER A 288 8.92 -37.27 -1.42
C SER A 288 7.89 -37.28 -2.55
N GLU A 289 7.25 -38.44 -2.75
CA GLU A 289 6.10 -38.55 -3.65
C GLU A 289 4.92 -37.71 -3.13
N PRO A 290 4.14 -37.06 -4.00
CA PRO A 290 2.98 -36.27 -3.58
C PRO A 290 1.94 -37.14 -2.86
N ILE A 291 1.55 -36.72 -1.67
CA ILE A 291 0.46 -37.28 -0.89
C ILE A 291 -0.83 -36.58 -1.29
N TYR A 292 -1.90 -37.33 -1.51
CA TYR A 292 -3.21 -36.81 -1.87
C TYR A 292 -4.23 -37.08 -0.76
N ARG A 293 -5.02 -36.06 -0.40
CA ARG A 293 -6.18 -36.22 0.49
C ARG A 293 -7.40 -35.49 -0.05
N GLY A 294 -8.56 -36.09 0.16
CA GLY A 294 -9.85 -35.48 -0.13
C GLY A 294 -10.49 -34.93 1.13
N GLY A 295 -11.36 -33.95 1.00
CA GLY A 295 -12.06 -33.34 2.12
C GLY A 295 -13.28 -32.54 1.69
N LYS A 296 -13.89 -31.86 2.64
CA LYS A 296 -15.03 -30.97 2.42
C LYS A 296 -14.86 -29.69 3.23
N ALA A 297 -15.15 -28.55 2.62
CA ALA A 297 -15.30 -27.25 3.27
C ALA A 297 -16.77 -26.93 3.42
N ASP A 298 -17.29 -27.00 4.65
CA ASP A 298 -18.68 -26.63 4.94
C ASP A 298 -18.74 -25.19 5.48
N PRO A 299 -19.68 -24.35 5.01
CA PRO A 299 -19.82 -22.99 5.51
C PRO A 299 -20.24 -22.99 6.98
N LYS A 300 -19.59 -22.16 7.80
CA LYS A 300 -19.71 -22.15 9.26
C LYS A 300 -20.93 -21.38 9.78
N VAL A 301 -21.51 -20.45 9.02
CA VAL A 301 -22.65 -19.65 9.49
C VAL A 301 -23.75 -19.54 8.45
N PHE A 302 -24.92 -20.05 8.86
CA PHE A 302 -26.24 -19.66 8.39
C PHE A 302 -26.69 -18.45 9.20
N GLN A 303 -27.00 -17.35 8.51
CA GLN A 303 -27.49 -16.05 9.02
C GLN A 303 -26.50 -15.26 9.91
N ASP A 304 -26.22 -14.02 9.49
CA ASP A 304 -25.48 -12.95 10.19
C ASP A 304 -23.94 -13.05 10.36
N ALA A 305 -23.22 -13.95 9.68
CA ALA A 305 -21.76 -13.83 9.57
C ALA A 305 -21.32 -12.97 8.39
N ARG A 306 -20.31 -12.15 8.66
CA ARG A 306 -19.88 -11.03 7.79
C ARG A 306 -18.52 -11.25 7.10
N ILE A 307 -17.94 -12.46 7.22
CA ILE A 307 -16.78 -12.99 6.45
C ILE A 307 -17.16 -14.42 6.03
N PRO A 308 -16.83 -14.89 4.80
CA PRO A 308 -16.98 -16.29 4.42
C PRO A 308 -16.06 -17.17 5.28
N LYS A 309 -16.67 -17.92 6.19
CA LYS A 309 -15.97 -18.84 7.08
C LYS A 309 -16.33 -20.28 6.72
N PHE A 310 -15.33 -21.12 6.53
CA PHE A 310 -15.51 -22.54 6.26
C PHE A 310 -14.83 -23.37 7.35
N PHE A 311 -15.41 -24.53 7.61
CA PHE A 311 -14.70 -25.62 8.27
C PHE A 311 -14.22 -26.59 7.21
N GLU A 312 -12.91 -26.67 7.01
CA GLU A 312 -12.30 -27.72 6.20
C GLU A 312 -12.13 -28.98 7.05
N ARG A 313 -12.66 -30.08 6.54
CA ARG A 313 -12.52 -31.42 7.12
C ARG A 313 -11.95 -32.36 6.07
N TYR A 314 -10.78 -32.93 6.34
CA TYR A 314 -10.16 -33.93 5.49
C TYR A 314 -10.62 -35.34 5.87
N ASN A 315 -10.76 -36.21 4.86
CA ASN A 315 -11.10 -37.62 5.04
C ASN A 315 -9.83 -38.37 5.43
N THR A 316 -9.46 -38.27 6.70
CA THR A 316 -8.34 -38.98 7.31
C THR A 316 -8.81 -40.19 8.14
N THR A 317 -7.94 -41.19 8.31
CA THR A 317 -8.15 -42.28 9.26
C THR A 317 -7.68 -41.94 10.66
N ASP A 318 -6.98 -40.80 10.83
CA ASP A 318 -6.49 -40.33 12.12
C ASP A 318 -7.56 -39.50 12.84
N PRO A 319 -8.15 -40.01 13.95
CA PRO A 319 -9.15 -39.27 14.72
C PRO A 319 -8.60 -38.02 15.41
N ALA A 320 -7.28 -37.78 15.38
CA ALA A 320 -6.66 -36.59 15.94
C ALA A 320 -6.54 -35.42 14.94
N ASP A 321 -6.90 -35.59 13.67
CA ASP A 321 -6.85 -34.50 12.68
C ASP A 321 -8.01 -33.52 12.91
N PRO A 322 -7.74 -32.27 13.35
CA PRO A 322 -8.80 -31.35 13.74
C PRO A 322 -9.45 -30.69 12.53
N ASP A 323 -10.74 -30.37 12.64
CA ASP A 323 -11.40 -29.47 11.69
C ASP A 323 -10.71 -28.10 11.67
N LEU A 324 -10.36 -27.62 10.48
CA LEU A 324 -9.69 -26.34 10.30
C LEU A 324 -10.70 -25.24 10.00
N SER A 325 -10.77 -24.22 10.87
CA SER A 325 -11.56 -23.02 10.60
C SER A 325 -10.77 -22.11 9.69
N ILE A 326 -11.26 -21.87 8.48
CA ILE A 326 -10.65 -20.96 7.52
C ILE A 326 -11.56 -19.75 7.23
N ASP A 327 -10.94 -18.59 7.16
CA ASP A 327 -11.54 -17.33 6.80
C ASP A 327 -10.89 -16.88 5.49
N ILE A 328 -11.66 -16.72 4.41
CA ILE A 328 -11.13 -16.13 3.18
C ILE A 328 -11.13 -14.62 3.39
N VAL A 329 -9.96 -14.06 3.67
CA VAL A 329 -9.78 -12.67 4.08
C VAL A 329 -9.83 -11.73 2.87
N ALA A 330 -9.25 -12.16 1.76
CA ALA A 330 -9.29 -11.41 0.50
C ALA A 330 -9.08 -12.35 -0.67
N THR A 331 -9.76 -12.11 -1.78
CA THR A 331 -9.48 -12.77 -3.05
C THR A 331 -9.94 -11.93 -4.23
N ASP A 332 -9.21 -12.01 -5.35
CA ASP A 332 -9.66 -11.48 -6.64
C ASP A 332 -10.29 -12.58 -7.54
N TYR A 333 -10.43 -13.81 -7.01
CA TYR A 333 -10.95 -15.01 -7.67
C TYR A 333 -10.16 -15.50 -8.88
N LYS A 334 -9.07 -14.84 -9.26
CA LYS A 334 -8.35 -15.11 -10.51
C LYS A 334 -6.87 -15.33 -10.33
N SER A 335 -6.28 -14.66 -9.36
CA SER A 335 -4.83 -14.57 -9.20
C SER A 335 -4.43 -14.97 -7.80
N TYR A 336 -5.14 -14.50 -6.77
CA TYR A 336 -4.77 -14.76 -5.38
C TYR A 336 -5.96 -14.90 -4.44
N ALA A 337 -5.71 -15.60 -3.34
CA ALA A 337 -6.53 -15.54 -2.14
C ALA A 337 -5.65 -15.57 -0.90
N ILE A 338 -6.09 -14.86 0.14
CA ILE A 338 -5.47 -14.85 1.46
C ILE A 338 -6.44 -15.58 2.39
N ILE A 339 -5.95 -16.66 2.96
CA ILE A 339 -6.70 -17.50 3.88
C ILE A 339 -6.10 -17.34 5.26
N TYR A 340 -6.94 -17.06 6.24
CA TYR A 340 -6.54 -17.01 7.64
C TYR A 340 -7.24 -18.12 8.41
N SER A 341 -6.48 -18.83 9.24
CA SER A 341 -7.01 -19.82 10.17
C SER A 341 -6.60 -19.42 11.58
N CYS A 342 -7.53 -19.57 12.52
CA CYS A 342 -7.26 -19.35 13.93
C CYS A 342 -7.95 -20.43 14.74
N THR A 343 -7.15 -21.28 15.39
CA THR A 343 -7.63 -22.39 16.21
C THR A 343 -7.26 -22.15 17.68
N SER A 344 -8.19 -22.39 18.59
CA SER A 344 -7.91 -22.29 20.02
C SER A 344 -7.06 -23.49 20.44
N ILE A 345 -5.93 -23.23 21.09
CA ILE A 345 -5.09 -24.28 21.70
C ILE A 345 -5.60 -24.57 23.12
N ASN A 346 -6.02 -23.53 23.85
CA ASN A 346 -6.64 -23.62 25.18
C ASN A 346 -7.49 -22.36 25.46
N SER A 347 -8.01 -22.23 26.69
CA SER A 347 -8.89 -21.11 27.09
C SER A 347 -8.24 -19.72 27.03
N THR A 348 -6.90 -19.62 26.91
CA THR A 348 -6.16 -18.35 26.93
C THR A 348 -5.27 -18.12 25.71
N HIS A 349 -5.08 -19.11 24.84
CA HIS A 349 -4.15 -19.05 23.70
C HIS A 349 -4.75 -19.62 22.41
N TYR A 350 -4.44 -18.94 21.31
CA TYR A 350 -4.84 -19.32 19.96
C TYR A 350 -3.60 -19.54 19.09
N ASN A 351 -3.68 -20.52 18.18
CA ASN A 351 -2.75 -20.68 17.07
C ASN A 351 -3.33 -19.95 15.85
N GLY A 352 -2.61 -18.95 15.35
CA GLY A 352 -2.97 -18.23 14.13
C GLY A 352 -2.09 -18.67 12.96
N MET A 353 -2.71 -19.14 11.88
CA MET A 353 -2.04 -19.47 10.63
C MET A 353 -2.55 -18.54 9.52
N LEU A 354 -1.63 -17.96 8.75
CA LEU A 354 -1.96 -17.19 7.55
C LEU A 354 -1.35 -17.87 6.33
N LEU A 355 -2.17 -18.04 5.31
CA LEU A 355 -1.87 -18.73 4.07
C LEU A 355 -2.13 -17.78 2.90
N ILE A 356 -1.20 -17.75 1.94
CA ILE A 356 -1.36 -17.05 0.66
C ILE A 356 -1.34 -18.09 -0.43
N ILE A 357 -2.43 -18.15 -1.20
CA ILE A 357 -2.61 -19.05 -2.33
C ILE A 357 -2.81 -18.27 -3.62
N ILE A 358 -2.45 -18.87 -4.76
CA ILE A 358 -2.61 -18.29 -6.09
C ILE A 358 -3.27 -19.28 -7.06
N ALA A 359 -3.99 -18.79 -8.06
CA ALA A 359 -4.75 -19.66 -8.98
C ALA A 359 -3.93 -20.16 -10.18
N SER A 360 -2.77 -19.55 -10.44
CA SER A 360 -1.87 -19.96 -11.53
C SER A 360 -0.54 -20.45 -10.96
N ARG A 361 0.02 -21.49 -11.56
CA ARG A 361 1.33 -22.00 -11.14
C ARG A 361 2.38 -20.95 -11.47
N LEU A 362 2.94 -20.31 -10.46
CA LEU A 362 4.21 -19.59 -10.62
C LEU A 362 5.30 -20.66 -10.69
N LEU A 363 5.79 -20.92 -11.90
CA LEU A 363 7.02 -21.67 -12.09
C LEU A 363 8.15 -20.87 -11.42
N ARG A 364 8.73 -21.44 -10.37
CA ARG A 364 10.10 -21.11 -9.97
C ARG A 364 10.98 -22.29 -10.28
#